data_AF-A0A804Q7K7-F1
#
_entry.id   AF-A0A804Q7K7-F1
#
_cell.length_a   1.000
_cell.length_b   1.000
_cell.length_c   1.000
_cell.angle_alpha   90.00
_cell.angle_beta   90.00
_cell.angle_gamma   90.00
#
_symmetry.space_group_name_H-M   'P 1'
#
loop_
_entity.id
_entity.type
_entity.pdbx_description
1 polymer ?
#
loop_
_entity_poly.entity_id
_entity_poly.type
_entity_poly.pdbx_seq_one_letter_code
_entity_poly.pdbx_strand_id
1 'polypeptide(L)' 'MVGTLAGSLAHVTCKEPLRVSLYSNLRNLIQNLMSGSETIEQLIHMLINDNLDLGCAIIEAVATRQ' A
#
# COMPACT_ATOMS: atom_id res chain seq x y z
N MET A 1 -17.37 19.64 3.95
CA MET A 1 -16.55 19.41 5.15
C MET A 1 -16.45 17.93 5.50
N VAL A 2 -17.56 17.19 5.53
CA VAL A 2 -17.57 15.74 5.84
C VAL A 2 -16.66 14.94 4.89
N GLY A 3 -16.71 15.19 3.57
CA GLY A 3 -15.84 14.50 2.61
C GLY A 3 -14.33 14.67 2.87
N THR A 4 -13.88 15.88 3.22
CA THR A 4 -12.45 16.12 3.54
C THR A 4 -12.02 15.38 4.80
N LEU A 5 -12.85 15.38 5.85
CA LEU A 5 -12.56 14.63 7.08
C LEU A 5 -12.53 13.11 6.82
N ALA A 6 -13.48 12.60 6.04
CA ALA A 6 -13.52 11.20 5.63
C ALA A 6 -12.27 10.81 4.82
N GLY A 7 -11.83 11.68 3.91
CA GLY A 7 -10.59 11.51 3.15
C GLY A 7 -9.36 11.38 4.05
N SER A 8 -9.12 12.35 4.92
CA SER A 8 -7.95 12.34 5.80
C SER A 8 -7.95 11.17 6.79
N LEU A 9 -9.12 10.76 7.29
CA LEU A 9 -9.26 9.55 8.11
C LEU A 9 -8.97 8.29 7.31
N ALA A 10 -9.52 8.17 6.09
CA ALA A 10 -9.26 7.03 5.22
C ALA A 10 -7.76 6.88 4.90
N HIS A 11 -7.05 7.99 4.65
CA HIS A 11 -5.61 7.99 4.43
C HIS A 11 -4.84 7.31 5.59
N VAL A 12 -5.10 7.73 6.83
CA VAL A 12 -4.37 7.18 7.98
C VAL A 12 -4.81 5.77 8.35
N THR A 13 -6.10 5.46 8.20
CA THR A 13 -6.66 4.14 8.55
C THR A 13 -6.25 3.06 7.55
N CYS A 14 -6.12 3.39 6.25
CA CYS A 14 -5.79 2.40 5.23
C CYS A 14 -4.31 2.01 5.19
N LYS A 15 -3.41 2.80 5.79
CA LYS A 15 -1.96 2.64 5.63
C LYS A 15 -1.44 1.27 6.07
N GLU A 16 -1.83 0.77 7.25
CA GLU A 16 -1.39 -0.56 7.71
C GLU A 16 -2.05 -1.72 6.94
N PRO A 17 -3.38 -1.74 6.75
CA PRO A 17 -4.02 -2.77 5.94
C PRO A 17 -3.49 -2.83 4.50
N LEU A 18 -3.23 -1.67 3.89
CA LEU A 18 -2.66 -1.57 2.55
C LEU A 18 -1.24 -2.11 2.51
N ARG A 19 -0.40 -1.78 3.50
CA ARG A 19 0.96 -2.32 3.59
C ARG A 19 0.96 -3.83 3.62
N VAL A 20 0.15 -4.45 4.49
CA VAL A 20 0.04 -5.91 4.62
C VAL A 20 -0.46 -6.53 3.31
N SER A 21 -1.45 -5.91 2.68
CA SER A 21 -2.01 -6.39 1.41
C SER A 21 -0.98 -6.31 0.27
N LEU A 22 -0.26 -5.20 0.15
CA LEU A 22 0.81 -5.04 -0.85
C LEU A 22 1.93 -6.04 -0.62
N TYR A 23 2.34 -6.24 0.63
CA TYR A 23 3.34 -7.23 0.99
C TYR A 23 2.95 -8.63 0.54
N SER A 24 1.75 -9.09 0.89
CA SER A 24 1.26 -10.42 0.50
C SER A 24 1.21 -10.58 -1.03
N ASN A 25 0.65 -9.58 -1.73
CA ASN A 25 0.53 -9.64 -3.19
C ASN A 25 1.90 -9.61 -3.89
N LEU A 26 2.78 -8.68 -3.51
CA LEU A 26 4.11 -8.56 -4.11
C LEU A 26 4.96 -9.80 -3.82
N ARG A 27 4.87 -10.37 -2.62
CA ARG A 27 5.55 -11.62 -2.27
C ARG A 27 5.12 -12.75 -3.20
N ASN A 28 3.82 -12.92 -3.40
CA ASN A 28 3.31 -13.95 -4.31
C ASN A 28 3.72 -13.73 -5.77
N LEU A 29 3.74 -12.48 -6.24
CA LEU A 29 4.16 -12.15 -7.60
C LEU A 29 5.66 -12.38 -7.80
N ILE A 30 6.49 -11.80 -6.93
CA ILE A 30 7.96 -11.78 -7.08
C ILE A 30 8.57 -13.15 -6.78
N GLN A 31 8.03 -13.91 -5.84
CA GLN A 31 8.52 -15.26 -5.53
C GLN A 31 8.47 -16.20 -6.76
N ASN A 32 7.57 -15.94 -7.71
CA ASN A 32 7.50 -16.68 -8.97
C ASN A 32 8.53 -16.21 -10.02
N LEU A 33 9.12 -15.02 -9.85
CA LEU A 33 10.03 -14.39 -10.81
C LEU A 33 11.51 -14.57 -10.44
N MET A 34 11.84 -14.65 -9.16
CA MET A 34 13.24 -14.68 -8.72
C MET A 34 13.48 -15.72 -7.61
N SER A 35 14.70 -16.27 -7.61
CA SER A 35 15.18 -17.17 -6.56
C SER A 35 16.01 -16.37 -5.55
N GLY A 36 15.62 -16.39 -4.26
CA GLY A 36 16.39 -15.78 -3.17
C GLY A 36 15.53 -15.01 -2.17
N SER A 37 15.21 -15.63 -1.04
CA SER A 37 14.26 -15.07 -0.06
C SER A 37 14.70 -13.70 0.48
N GLU A 38 15.97 -13.51 0.84
CA GLU A 38 16.43 -12.26 1.46
C GLU A 38 16.34 -11.06 0.50
N THR A 39 16.73 -11.26 -0.75
CA THR A 39 16.64 -10.23 -1.80
C THR A 39 15.19 -9.88 -2.14
N ILE A 40 14.29 -10.86 -2.11
CA ILE A 40 12.85 -10.65 -2.34
C ILE A 40 12.27 -9.76 -1.25
N GLU A 41 12.55 -10.07 0.02
CA GLU A 41 12.03 -9.29 1.15
C GLU A 41 12.50 -7.83 1.08
N GLN A 42 13.78 -7.59 0.80
CA GLN A 42 14.31 -6.24 0.63
C GLN A 42 13.64 -5.48 -0.53
N LEU A 43 13.46 -6.14 -1.67
CA LEU A 43 12.80 -5.55 -2.84
C LEU A 43 11.33 -5.20 -2.54
N ILE A 44 10.60 -6.11 -1.89
CA ILE A 44 9.21 -5.87 -1.50
C ILE A 44 9.13 -4.68 -0.54
N HIS A 45 10.01 -4.61 0.47
CA HIS A 45 10.05 -3.48 1.38
C HIS A 45 10.29 -2.15 0.65
N MET A 46 11.22 -2.12 -0.30
CA MET A 46 11.46 -0.93 -1.14
C MET A 46 10.23 -0.54 -1.95
N LEU A 47 9.65 -1.48 -2.70
CA LEU A 47 8.46 -1.25 -3.52
C LEU A 47 7.27 -0.74 -2.70
N ILE A 48 7.05 -1.30 -1.52
CA ILE A 48 5.99 -0.86 -0.62
C ILE A 48 6.29 0.55 -0.12
N ASN A 49 7.48 0.82 0.40
CA ASN A 49 7.82 2.14 0.94
C ASN A 49 7.65 3.24 -0.12
N ASP A 50 8.01 2.96 -1.37
CA ASP A 50 7.91 3.94 -2.46
C ASP A 50 6.46 4.17 -2.94
N ASN A 51 5.57 3.19 -2.77
CA ASN A 51 4.21 3.23 -3.33
C ASN A 51 3.09 3.32 -2.29
N LEU A 52 3.38 3.12 -1.00
CA LEU A 52 2.37 3.06 0.05
C LEU A 52 1.60 4.38 0.17
N ASP A 53 2.30 5.51 0.19
CA ASP A 53 1.67 6.82 0.34
C ASP A 53 0.87 7.21 -0.91
N LEU A 54 1.33 6.82 -2.10
CA LEU A 54 0.56 6.98 -3.34
C LEU A 54 -0.75 6.17 -3.29
N GLY A 55 -0.69 4.92 -2.84
CA GLY A 55 -1.88 4.08 -2.65
C GLY A 55 -2.86 4.67 -1.63
N CYS A 56 -2.36 5.16 -0.49
CA CYS A 56 -3.17 5.87 0.50
C CYS A 56 -3.83 7.12 -0.09
N ALA A 57 -3.11 7.91 -0.88
CA ALA A 57 -3.65 9.10 -1.55
C ALA A 57 -4.76 8.77 -2.56
N ILE A 58 -4.66 7.64 -3.27
CA ILE A 58 -5.73 7.17 -4.16
C ILE A 58 -6.98 6.81 -3.35
N ILE A 59 -6.83 6.09 -2.23
CA ILE A 59 -7.94 5.74 -1.33
C ILE A 59 -8.58 7.00 -0.74
N GLU A 60 -7.77 7.94 -0.26
CA GLU A 60 -8.22 9.24 0.23
C GLU A 60 -9.03 9.99 -0.82
N ALA A 61 -8.55 10.04 -2.07
CA ALA A 61 -9.25 10.72 -3.15
C ALA A 61 -10.60 10.06 -3.50
N VAL A 62 -10.70 8.74 -3.38
CA VAL A 62 -11.99 8.04 -3.54
C VAL A 62 -12.92 8.34 -2.36
N ALA A 63 -12.44 8.26 -1.13
CA ALA A 63 -13.22 8.54 0.07
C ALA A 63 -13.69 10.00 0.17
N THR A 64 -12.90 10.95 -0.34
CA THR A 64 -13.25 12.37 -0.36
C THR A 64 -14.36 12.69 -1.37
N ARG A 65 -14.47 11.90 -2.44
CA ARG A 65 -15.47 12.08 -3.50
C ARG A 65 -16.82 11.41 -3.19
N GLN A 66 -16.90 10.60 -2.14
CA GLN A 66 -18.14 10.01 -1.64
C GLN A 66 -18.83 10.96 -0.66
#